data_AF-G1Q1P4-F1
#
_entry.id   AF-G1Q1P4-F1
#
_cell.length_a   1.000
_cell.length_b   1.000
_cell.length_c   1.000
_cell.angle_alpha   90.00
_cell.angle_beta   90.00
_cell.angle_gamma   90.00
#
_symmetry.space_group_name_H-M   'P 1'
#
loop_
_entity.id
_entity.type
_entity.pdbx_description
1 polymer ?
#
loop_
_entity_poly.entity_id
_entity_poly.type
_entity_poly.pdbx_seq_one_letter_code
_entity_poly.pdbx_strand_id
1 'polypeptide(L)'
;PQAAAMAQHFKEAARCPVCLTYFEDPVKLKCGYICCRRCLRALPKEPGGQGVRCSNCSKVSQTADIKPNRVLGSLAAKAKAMEPQLASVLQMDPKIRKFHVDMTLDVDTAHNYLTISEDLQRVRIGGLPQGRRAHPGRFNDSPCVLGSPRFTSGRHYWEVDVGSSRQWSLGLCRESAPRQGEVVLSAELGFWTVSCQDGNQFIAGTEPPLGLMVQPRLRCLGLFLDVEMGTFSFYHVADGSHVFTFPISAEEPLRPFFGPVDCTGDAESWLALCP
;
A
#
# COMPACT_ATOMS: atom_id res chain seq x y z
N PRO A 1 2.71 -6.42 15.56
CA PRO A 1 1.75 -5.91 14.53
C PRO A 1 0.96 -4.67 14.98
N GLN A 2 0.21 -4.73 16.09
CA GLN A 2 -0.61 -3.59 16.55
C GLN A 2 0.23 -2.36 16.95
N ALA A 3 1.35 -2.55 17.65
CA ALA A 3 2.29 -1.47 17.94
C ALA A 3 2.89 -0.84 16.68
N ALA A 4 3.17 -1.65 15.64
CA ALA A 4 3.64 -1.15 14.35
C ALA A 4 2.58 -0.30 13.65
N ALA A 5 1.32 -0.74 13.64
CA ALA A 5 0.21 0.06 13.12
C ALA A 5 0.10 1.40 13.85
N MET A 6 0.12 1.42 15.18
CA MET A 6 0.07 2.68 15.96
C MET A 6 1.27 3.59 15.67
N ALA A 7 2.48 3.04 15.66
CA ALA A 7 3.71 3.78 15.36
C ALA A 7 3.67 4.39 13.96
N GLN A 8 3.15 3.66 12.98
CA GLN A 8 2.98 4.10 11.61
C GLN A 8 1.98 5.26 11.49
N HIS A 9 0.76 5.11 12.04
CA HIS A 9 -0.26 6.16 12.03
C HIS A 9 0.25 7.44 12.70
N PHE A 10 0.96 7.30 13.82
CA PHE A 10 1.57 8.43 14.52
C PHE A 10 2.64 9.13 13.66
N LYS A 11 3.49 8.35 12.98
CA LYS A 11 4.56 8.85 12.11
C LYS A 11 3.98 9.58 10.88
N GLU A 12 2.92 9.07 10.28
CA GLU A 12 2.23 9.69 9.15
C GLU A 12 1.50 10.97 9.56
N ALA A 13 0.79 10.97 10.69
CA ALA A 13 0.10 12.15 11.22
C ALA A 13 1.05 13.31 11.55
N ALA A 14 2.33 13.01 11.82
CA ALA A 14 3.37 14.00 12.11
C ALA A 14 4.10 14.52 10.86
N ARG A 15 3.72 14.08 9.65
CA ARG A 15 4.40 14.43 8.40
C ARG A 15 3.61 15.40 7.53
N CYS A 16 4.35 16.25 6.83
CA CYS A 16 3.79 17.19 5.88
C CYS A 16 3.40 16.48 4.57
N PRO A 17 2.16 16.64 4.08
CA PRO A 17 1.70 15.98 2.85
C PRO A 17 2.38 16.49 1.56
N VAL A 18 3.16 17.58 1.64
CA VAL A 18 3.83 18.19 0.47
C VAL A 18 5.29 17.77 0.37
N CYS A 19 6.06 17.86 1.46
CA CYS A 19 7.47 17.47 1.46
C CYS A 19 7.74 16.09 2.04
N LEU A 20 6.70 15.42 2.57
CA LEU A 20 6.74 14.05 3.08
C LEU A 20 7.76 13.82 4.23
N THR A 21 8.17 14.91 4.89
CA THR A 21 9.03 14.92 6.08
C THR A 21 8.22 15.37 7.30
N TYR A 22 8.77 15.19 8.50
CA TYR A 22 8.15 15.69 9.74
C TYR A 22 7.83 17.19 9.62
N PHE A 23 6.68 17.60 10.16
CA PHE A 23 6.27 19.00 10.12
C PHE A 23 7.31 19.92 10.75
N GLU A 24 7.87 20.79 9.92
CA GLU A 24 8.68 21.94 10.32
C GLU A 24 7.89 23.22 10.06
N ASP A 25 7.69 24.04 11.10
CA ASP A 25 6.85 25.25 11.06
C ASP A 25 5.50 25.04 10.35
N PRO A 26 4.64 24.12 10.82
CA PRO A 26 3.37 23.85 10.15
C PRO A 26 2.44 25.08 10.20
N VAL A 27 1.73 25.29 9.10
CA VAL A 27 0.73 26.34 8.92
C VAL A 27 -0.57 25.73 8.45
N LYS A 28 -1.68 26.26 8.93
CA LYS A 28 -3.05 25.83 8.64
C LYS A 28 -3.71 26.84 7.72
N LEU A 29 -4.26 26.35 6.61
CA LEU A 29 -5.10 27.10 5.68
C LEU A 29 -6.51 27.31 6.25
N LYS A 30 -7.29 28.22 5.65
CA LYS A 30 -8.69 28.50 6.05
C LYS A 30 -9.56 27.23 6.02
N CYS A 31 -9.30 26.34 5.07
CA CYS A 31 -10.02 25.08 4.90
C CYS A 31 -9.57 23.97 5.86
N GLY A 32 -8.59 24.24 6.75
CA GLY A 32 -8.06 23.25 7.69
C GLY A 32 -6.88 22.42 7.16
N TYR A 33 -6.52 22.54 5.88
CA TYR A 33 -5.34 21.87 5.32
C TYR A 33 -4.06 22.37 5.99
N ILE A 34 -3.14 21.45 6.31
CA ILE A 34 -1.90 21.76 7.02
C ILE A 34 -0.68 21.32 6.21
N CYS A 35 0.29 22.21 6.05
CA CYS A 35 1.59 21.93 5.43
C CYS A 35 2.71 22.69 6.15
N CYS A 36 3.98 22.39 5.87
CA CYS A 36 5.09 23.21 6.35
C CYS A 36 5.03 24.61 5.73
N ARG A 37 5.49 25.64 6.46
CA ARG A 37 5.58 27.01 5.92
C ARG A 37 6.36 27.08 4.60
N ARG A 38 7.46 26.33 4.47
CA ARG A 38 8.24 26.23 3.22
C ARG A 38 7.44 25.62 2.06
N CYS A 39 6.53 24.69 2.36
CA CYS A 39 5.72 23.96 1.39
C CYS A 39 4.54 24.76 0.84
N LEU A 40 4.11 25.83 1.51
CA LEU A 40 3.11 26.76 0.97
C LEU A 40 3.47 27.26 -0.43
N ARG A 41 4.77 27.41 -0.72
CA ARG A 41 5.27 27.91 -2.00
C ARG A 41 5.02 26.95 -3.17
N ALA A 42 4.83 25.67 -2.87
CA ALA A 42 4.53 24.64 -3.87
C ALA A 42 3.03 24.50 -4.15
N LEU A 43 2.17 25.15 -3.36
CA LEU A 43 0.73 25.13 -3.59
C LEU A 43 0.34 26.11 -4.71
N PRO A 44 -0.71 25.81 -5.51
CA PRO A 44 -1.17 26.70 -6.56
C PRO A 44 -1.55 28.07 -5.99
N LYS A 45 -1.17 29.13 -6.69
CA LYS A 45 -1.50 30.51 -6.30
C LYS A 45 -2.79 30.97 -6.98
N GLU A 46 -3.46 31.93 -6.35
CA GLU A 46 -4.58 32.62 -6.97
C GLU A 46 -4.11 33.51 -8.14
N PRO A 47 -4.80 33.53 -9.30
CA PRO A 47 -4.47 34.42 -10.41
C PRO A 47 -4.52 35.89 -9.96
N GLY A 48 -3.38 36.58 -9.98
CA GLY A 48 -3.27 38.00 -9.62
C GLY A 48 -3.19 38.32 -8.11
N GLY A 49 -3.08 37.32 -7.22
CA GLY A 49 -3.28 37.52 -5.78
C GLY A 49 -2.14 37.06 -4.83
N GLN A 50 -2.29 37.44 -3.56
CA GLN A 50 -1.48 37.00 -2.39
C GLN A 50 -2.05 35.71 -1.73
N GLY A 51 -3.07 35.10 -2.35
CA GLY A 51 -3.78 33.93 -1.84
C GLY A 51 -3.19 32.60 -2.33
N VAL A 52 -3.37 31.55 -1.51
CA VAL A 52 -2.95 30.17 -1.81
C VAL A 52 -4.19 29.29 -1.99
N ARG A 53 -4.22 28.50 -3.05
CA ARG A 53 -5.28 27.52 -3.34
C ARG A 53 -4.89 26.15 -2.76
N CYS A 54 -5.79 25.57 -1.98
CA CYS A 54 -5.58 24.24 -1.39
C CYS A 54 -5.67 23.14 -2.47
N SER A 55 -4.67 22.26 -2.55
CA SER A 55 -4.66 21.15 -3.51
C SER A 55 -5.75 20.10 -3.24
N ASN A 56 -6.23 19.96 -2.00
CA ASN A 56 -7.23 18.94 -1.64
C ASN A 56 -8.67 19.37 -1.91
N CYS A 57 -8.98 20.67 -1.85
CA CYS A 57 -10.37 21.14 -1.92
C CYS A 57 -10.57 22.39 -2.77
N SER A 58 -9.51 22.88 -3.42
CA SER A 58 -9.51 24.08 -4.27
C SER A 58 -9.93 25.39 -3.61
N LYS A 59 -10.20 25.40 -2.30
CA LYS A 59 -10.51 26.63 -1.54
C LYS A 59 -9.28 27.53 -1.45
N VAL A 60 -9.50 28.84 -1.65
CA VAL A 60 -8.46 29.87 -1.51
C VAL A 60 -8.37 30.32 -0.05
N SER A 61 -7.14 30.46 0.44
CA SER A 61 -6.81 31.07 1.72
C SER A 61 -5.95 32.30 1.47
N GLN A 62 -6.39 33.46 1.94
CA GLN A 62 -5.60 34.68 1.86
C GLN A 62 -4.49 34.64 2.91
N THR A 63 -3.45 35.46 2.74
CA THR A 63 -2.29 35.49 3.67
C THR A 63 -2.72 35.71 5.13
N ALA A 64 -3.75 36.52 5.37
CA ALA A 64 -4.31 36.77 6.70
C ALA A 64 -5.01 35.53 7.32
N ASP A 65 -5.52 34.61 6.50
CA ASP A 65 -6.20 33.39 6.94
C ASP A 65 -5.22 32.29 7.35
N ILE A 66 -3.96 32.37 6.89
CA ILE A 66 -2.94 31.35 7.14
C ILE A 66 -2.37 31.54 8.54
N LYS A 67 -2.58 30.56 9.41
CA LYS A 67 -2.15 30.62 10.81
C LYS A 67 -1.10 29.55 11.13
N PRO A 68 -0.05 29.86 11.92
CA PRO A 68 0.88 28.83 12.38
C PRO A 68 0.17 27.82 13.30
N ASN A 69 0.53 26.55 13.19
CA ASN A 69 0.02 25.48 14.05
C ASN A 69 1.12 25.00 15.00
N ARG A 70 1.43 25.81 16.02
CA ARG A 70 2.54 25.54 16.95
C ARG A 70 2.37 24.23 17.71
N VAL A 71 1.13 23.83 18.05
CA VAL A 71 0.86 22.57 18.73
C VAL A 71 1.30 21.38 17.89
N LEU A 72 0.92 21.34 16.61
CA LEU A 72 1.37 20.29 15.70
C LEU A 72 2.88 20.33 15.50
N GLY A 73 3.48 21.52 15.43
CA GLY A 73 4.94 21.67 15.35
C GLY A 73 5.65 21.03 16.54
N SER A 74 5.17 21.28 17.76
CA SER A 74 5.70 20.66 18.98
C SER A 74 5.52 19.15 19.01
N LEU A 75 4.37 18.64 18.56
CA LEU A 75 4.11 17.20 18.46
C LEU A 75 5.03 16.53 17.44
N ALA A 76 5.20 17.12 16.25
CA ALA A 76 6.08 16.61 15.22
C ALA A 76 7.56 16.63 15.65
N ALA A 77 7.99 17.65 16.40
CA ALA A 77 9.34 17.69 16.99
C ALA A 77 9.56 16.54 17.99
N LYS A 78 8.58 16.25 18.85
CA LYS A 78 8.63 15.09 19.75
C LYS A 78 8.64 13.77 18.99
N ALA A 79 7.79 13.63 17.97
CA ALA A 79 7.76 12.45 17.11
C ALA A 79 9.12 12.21 16.45
N LYS A 80 9.73 13.26 15.91
CA LYS A 80 11.09 13.23 15.33
C LYS A 80 12.14 12.82 16.36
N ALA A 81 12.05 13.27 17.60
CA ALA A 81 12.98 12.86 18.67
C ALA A 81 12.82 11.38 19.05
N MET A 82 11.63 10.82 18.88
CA MET A 82 11.32 9.40 19.13
C MET A 82 11.61 8.50 17.93
N GLU A 83 12.19 9.00 16.84
CA GLU A 83 12.43 8.22 15.63
C GLU A 83 13.17 6.89 15.89
N PRO A 84 14.19 6.80 16.75
CA PRO A 84 14.85 5.51 17.01
C PRO A 84 13.90 4.46 17.61
N GLN A 85 12.99 4.88 18.49
CA GLN A 85 12.01 3.99 19.12
C GLN A 85 10.94 3.56 18.12
N LEU A 86 10.45 4.50 17.31
CA LEU A 86 9.50 4.20 16.23
C LEU A 86 10.13 3.25 15.20
N ALA A 87 11.38 3.49 14.79
CA ALA A 87 12.10 2.63 13.87
C ALA A 87 12.27 1.21 14.42
N SER A 88 12.58 1.07 15.71
CA SER A 88 12.66 -0.25 16.36
C SER A 88 11.34 -1.00 16.36
N VAL A 89 10.20 -0.31 16.52
CA VAL A 89 8.87 -0.92 16.47
C VAL A 89 8.43 -1.25 15.04
N LEU A 90 8.89 -0.44 14.08
CA LEU A 90 8.67 -0.60 12.64
C LEU A 90 9.71 -1.53 11.98
N GLN A 91 10.33 -2.41 12.76
CA GLN A 91 11.20 -3.46 12.27
C GLN A 91 10.46 -4.79 12.32
N MET A 92 10.59 -5.59 11.27
CA MET A 92 10.06 -6.94 11.22
C MET A 92 10.68 -7.80 12.33
N ASP A 93 9.85 -8.43 13.16
CA ASP A 93 10.30 -9.46 14.09
C ASP A 93 10.74 -10.69 13.26
N PRO A 94 12.01 -11.13 13.32
CA PRO A 94 12.47 -12.30 12.57
C PRO A 94 11.66 -13.57 12.83
N LYS A 95 11.01 -13.67 14.00
CA LYS A 95 10.13 -14.80 14.35
C LYS A 95 8.89 -14.89 13.46
N ILE A 96 8.53 -13.85 12.71
CA ILE A 96 7.42 -13.88 11.76
C ILE A 96 7.66 -14.95 10.68
N ARG A 97 8.91 -15.16 10.25
CA ARG A 97 9.26 -16.12 9.19
C ARG A 97 8.88 -17.58 9.53
N LYS A 98 8.69 -17.91 10.80
CA LYS A 98 8.24 -19.27 11.20
C LYS A 98 6.80 -19.58 10.80
N PHE A 99 6.03 -18.56 10.42
CA PHE A 99 4.66 -18.70 9.92
C PHE A 99 4.62 -18.77 8.39
N HIS A 100 5.74 -19.07 7.74
CA HIS A 100 5.80 -19.19 6.29
C HIS A 100 4.79 -20.24 5.80
N VAL A 101 4.07 -19.89 4.73
CA VAL A 101 3.11 -20.80 4.08
C VAL A 101 3.52 -21.03 2.65
N ASP A 102 3.58 -22.30 2.26
CA ASP A 102 3.74 -22.68 0.86
C ASP A 102 2.41 -22.41 0.15
N MET A 103 2.49 -21.73 -1.00
CA MET A 103 1.32 -21.29 -1.75
C MET A 103 1.55 -21.46 -3.25
N THR A 104 0.46 -21.63 -3.98
CA THR A 104 0.43 -21.57 -5.45
C THR A 104 -0.58 -20.53 -5.92
N LEU A 105 -0.47 -20.12 -7.17
CA LEU A 105 -1.46 -19.27 -7.83
C LEU A 105 -2.68 -20.08 -8.30
N ASP A 106 -3.88 -19.57 -8.04
CA ASP A 106 -5.15 -20.19 -8.39
C ASP A 106 -5.56 -19.81 -9.82
N VAL A 107 -5.27 -20.71 -10.77
CA VAL A 107 -5.52 -20.52 -12.21
C VAL A 107 -6.99 -20.30 -12.53
N ASP A 108 -7.92 -20.79 -11.70
CA ASP A 108 -9.37 -20.61 -11.93
C ASP A 108 -9.83 -19.19 -11.60
N THR A 109 -9.04 -18.44 -10.84
CA THR A 109 -9.29 -17.02 -10.55
C THR A 109 -8.58 -16.08 -11.53
N ALA A 110 -7.52 -16.55 -12.17
CA ALA A 110 -6.63 -15.72 -12.97
C ALA A 110 -7.31 -15.07 -14.18
N HIS A 111 -7.16 -13.76 -14.33
CA HIS A 111 -7.58 -13.05 -15.53
C HIS A 111 -6.98 -13.66 -16.81
N ASN A 112 -7.72 -13.64 -17.91
CA ASN A 112 -7.37 -14.42 -19.10
C ASN A 112 -6.09 -13.94 -19.81
N TYR A 113 -5.64 -12.71 -19.57
CA TYR A 113 -4.37 -12.21 -20.10
C TYR A 113 -3.16 -12.51 -19.20
N LEU A 114 -3.35 -13.11 -18.03
CA LEU A 114 -2.22 -13.44 -17.15
C LEU A 114 -1.54 -14.71 -17.59
N THR A 115 -0.22 -14.68 -17.80
CA THR A 115 0.60 -15.88 -17.95
C THR A 115 1.10 -16.31 -16.57
N ILE A 116 0.84 -17.57 -16.21
CA ILE A 116 1.30 -18.19 -14.96
C ILE A 116 2.32 -19.26 -15.32
N SER A 117 3.42 -19.35 -14.57
CA SER A 117 4.46 -20.37 -14.76
C SER A 117 3.93 -21.79 -14.46
N GLU A 118 4.60 -22.81 -14.98
CA GLU A 118 4.20 -24.22 -14.80
C GLU A 118 4.17 -24.66 -13.33
N ASP A 119 5.07 -24.12 -12.52
CA ASP A 119 5.14 -24.36 -11.06
C ASP A 119 4.08 -23.58 -10.25
N LEU A 120 3.26 -22.76 -10.92
CA LEU A 120 2.24 -21.90 -10.32
C LEU A 120 2.79 -20.89 -9.31
N GLN A 121 4.09 -20.57 -9.36
CA GLN A 121 4.74 -19.63 -8.43
C GLN A 121 4.88 -18.22 -8.98
N ARG A 122 4.77 -18.04 -10.32
CA ARG A 122 5.05 -16.76 -10.97
C ARG A 122 3.89 -16.34 -11.86
N VAL A 123 3.62 -15.03 -11.89
CA VAL A 123 2.61 -14.42 -12.75
C VAL A 123 3.12 -13.14 -13.38
N ARG A 124 2.69 -12.90 -14.62
CA ARG A 124 2.85 -11.63 -15.32
C ARG A 124 1.69 -11.38 -16.27
N ILE A 125 1.60 -10.15 -16.78
CA ILE A 125 0.72 -9.86 -17.92
C ILE A 125 1.33 -10.47 -19.19
N GLY A 126 0.52 -11.19 -19.95
CA GLY A 126 0.84 -11.71 -21.26
C GLY A 126 0.25 -10.83 -22.37
N GLY A 127 0.85 -10.90 -23.56
CA GLY A 127 0.35 -10.16 -24.74
C GLY A 127 -0.87 -10.80 -25.40
N LEU A 128 -1.22 -12.04 -25.05
CA LEU A 128 -2.33 -12.79 -25.65
C LEU A 128 -3.21 -13.46 -24.58
N PRO A 129 -4.52 -13.56 -24.82
CA PRO A 129 -5.42 -14.30 -23.95
C PRO A 129 -5.04 -15.78 -23.91
N GLN A 130 -5.11 -16.39 -22.74
CA GLN A 130 -4.71 -17.77 -22.47
C GLN A 130 -5.81 -18.80 -22.81
N GLY A 131 -6.96 -18.36 -23.33
CA GLY A 131 -8.06 -19.26 -23.71
C GLY A 131 -8.70 -20.01 -22.53
N ARG A 132 -8.61 -19.46 -21.31
CA ARG A 132 -9.17 -20.11 -20.11
C ARG A 132 -10.68 -20.17 -20.16
N ARG A 133 -11.26 -21.24 -19.62
CA ARG A 133 -12.71 -21.40 -19.51
C ARG A 133 -13.30 -20.33 -18.58
N ALA A 134 -14.53 -19.92 -18.89
CA ALA A 134 -15.31 -19.06 -18.00
C ALA A 134 -15.48 -19.74 -16.64
N HIS A 135 -15.24 -18.99 -15.57
CA HIS A 135 -15.36 -19.47 -14.20
C HIS A 135 -15.87 -18.30 -13.33
N PRO A 136 -16.86 -18.51 -12.45
CA PRO A 136 -17.46 -17.42 -11.67
C PRO A 136 -16.47 -16.73 -10.72
N GLY A 137 -15.43 -17.45 -10.28
CA GLY A 137 -14.35 -16.90 -9.46
C GLY A 137 -13.26 -16.16 -10.24
N ARG A 138 -13.36 -16.06 -11.58
CA ARG A 138 -12.34 -15.44 -12.43
C ARG A 138 -12.49 -13.93 -12.50
N PHE A 139 -11.37 -13.22 -12.40
CA PHE A 139 -11.31 -11.80 -12.77
C PHE A 139 -11.48 -11.66 -14.29
N ASN A 140 -12.48 -10.88 -14.73
CA ASN A 140 -12.84 -10.80 -16.14
C ASN A 140 -12.27 -9.57 -16.88
N ASP A 141 -11.93 -8.51 -16.14
CA ASP A 141 -11.49 -7.22 -16.70
C ASP A 141 -10.11 -6.81 -16.14
N SER A 142 -9.96 -6.73 -14.82
CA SER A 142 -8.67 -6.40 -14.20
C SER A 142 -7.68 -7.58 -14.22
N PRO A 143 -6.38 -7.35 -14.53
CA PRO A 143 -5.36 -8.39 -14.63
C PRO A 143 -4.91 -8.89 -13.25
N CYS A 144 -5.79 -9.61 -12.55
CA CYS A 144 -5.55 -10.09 -11.19
C CYS A 144 -5.66 -11.62 -11.07
N VAL A 145 -5.04 -12.18 -10.04
CA VAL A 145 -5.11 -13.60 -9.66
C VAL A 145 -5.04 -13.73 -8.13
N LEU A 146 -5.65 -14.78 -7.59
CA LEU A 146 -5.57 -15.10 -6.17
C LEU A 146 -4.58 -16.23 -5.89
N GLY A 147 -4.05 -16.27 -4.67
CA GLY A 147 -3.34 -17.44 -4.14
C GLY A 147 -4.30 -18.54 -3.72
N SER A 148 -3.88 -19.80 -3.80
CA SER A 148 -4.70 -20.98 -3.48
C SER A 148 -5.19 -21.09 -2.02
N PRO A 149 -4.45 -20.64 -0.98
CA PRO A 149 -4.91 -20.74 0.41
C PRO A 149 -6.13 -19.86 0.70
N ARG A 150 -6.98 -20.36 1.59
CA ARG A 150 -8.13 -19.67 2.20
C ARG A 150 -7.88 -19.54 3.69
N PHE A 151 -7.47 -18.38 4.15
CA PHE A 151 -7.16 -18.16 5.56
C PHE A 151 -8.42 -17.81 6.34
N THR A 152 -8.72 -18.57 7.38
CA THR A 152 -9.86 -18.35 8.28
C THR A 152 -9.45 -18.13 9.74
N SER A 153 -8.22 -18.50 10.10
CA SER A 153 -7.63 -18.34 11.42
C SER A 153 -6.11 -18.43 11.33
N GLY A 154 -5.41 -18.11 12.40
CA GLY A 154 -3.97 -18.26 12.53
C GLY A 154 -3.15 -17.09 11.99
N ARG A 155 -1.84 -17.35 11.95
CA ARG A 155 -0.83 -16.43 11.46
C ARG A 155 -0.15 -17.03 10.23
N HIS A 156 -0.03 -16.23 9.18
CA HIS A 156 0.48 -16.67 7.88
C HIS A 156 1.44 -15.63 7.32
N TYR A 157 2.54 -16.10 6.76
CA TYR A 157 3.57 -15.26 6.17
C TYR A 157 3.94 -15.79 4.80
N TRP A 158 4.10 -14.91 3.82
CA TRP A 158 4.67 -15.26 2.52
C TRP A 158 5.45 -14.09 1.97
N GLU A 159 6.38 -14.38 1.06
CA GLU A 159 7.23 -13.38 0.42
C GLU A 159 6.93 -13.33 -1.08
N VAL A 160 6.96 -12.12 -1.66
CA VAL A 160 6.73 -11.89 -3.09
C VAL A 160 7.87 -11.05 -3.63
N ASP A 161 8.62 -11.61 -4.57
CA ASP A 161 9.58 -10.87 -5.38
C ASP A 161 8.83 -10.13 -6.50
N VAL A 162 8.98 -8.80 -6.50
CA VAL A 162 8.41 -7.90 -7.52
C VAL A 162 9.42 -7.58 -8.63
N GLY A 163 10.67 -8.01 -8.46
CA GLY A 163 11.75 -7.89 -9.44
C GLY A 163 12.03 -6.44 -9.83
N SER A 164 12.02 -6.20 -11.14
CA SER A 164 12.16 -4.87 -11.77
C SER A 164 10.80 -4.23 -12.12
N SER A 165 9.69 -4.88 -11.77
CA SER A 165 8.34 -4.43 -12.14
C SER A 165 8.06 -3.04 -11.55
N ARG A 166 7.66 -2.10 -12.40
CA ARG A 166 7.41 -0.71 -11.99
C ARG A 166 5.98 -0.49 -11.54
N GLN A 167 5.08 -1.41 -11.88
CA GLN A 167 3.68 -1.34 -11.50
C GLN A 167 3.16 -2.69 -11.06
N TRP A 168 2.62 -2.74 -9.85
CA TRP A 168 2.04 -3.95 -9.25
C TRP A 168 1.13 -3.59 -8.08
N SER A 169 0.24 -4.51 -7.72
CA SER A 169 -0.58 -4.46 -6.52
C SER A 169 -0.53 -5.81 -5.82
N LEU A 170 -0.22 -5.80 -4.53
CA LEU A 170 -0.07 -7.00 -3.71
C LEU A 170 -0.84 -6.86 -2.41
N GLY A 171 -1.42 -7.96 -1.93
CA GLY A 171 -2.02 -7.95 -0.62
C GLY A 171 -2.97 -9.11 -0.37
N LEU A 172 -4.13 -8.78 0.18
CA LEU A 172 -5.15 -9.73 0.63
C LEU A 172 -6.53 -9.23 0.18
N CYS A 173 -7.42 -10.14 -0.17
CA CYS A 173 -8.83 -9.83 -0.37
C CYS A 173 -9.75 -10.81 0.35
N ARG A 174 -11.01 -10.41 0.57
CA ARG A 174 -12.09 -11.32 0.95
C ARG A 174 -12.34 -12.36 -0.15
N GLU A 175 -12.77 -13.56 0.21
CA GLU A 175 -13.23 -14.55 -0.77
C GLU A 175 -14.42 -14.00 -1.58
N SER A 176 -15.33 -13.26 -0.95
CA SER A 176 -16.46 -12.61 -1.64
C SER A 176 -16.11 -11.36 -2.46
N ALA A 177 -14.86 -10.89 -2.44
CA ALA A 177 -14.47 -9.62 -3.06
C ALA A 177 -14.87 -9.57 -4.56
N PRO A 178 -15.35 -8.41 -5.07
CA PRO A 178 -15.85 -8.30 -6.43
C PRO A 178 -14.75 -8.59 -7.46
N ARG A 179 -15.08 -9.47 -8.42
CA ARG A 179 -14.14 -9.92 -9.48
C ARG A 179 -14.61 -9.58 -10.89
N GLN A 180 -15.81 -9.02 -11.02
CA GLN A 180 -16.41 -8.68 -12.30
C GLN A 180 -16.33 -7.17 -12.54
N GLY A 181 -15.84 -6.78 -13.71
CA GLY A 181 -15.55 -5.39 -14.05
C GLY A 181 -14.23 -4.89 -13.44
N GLU A 182 -14.04 -3.58 -13.49
CA GLU A 182 -12.86 -2.92 -12.96
C GLU A 182 -12.77 -3.11 -11.43
N VAL A 183 -11.65 -3.66 -10.97
CA VAL A 183 -11.39 -3.90 -9.56
C VAL A 183 -10.90 -2.62 -8.89
N VAL A 184 -11.69 -2.12 -7.94
CA VAL A 184 -11.33 -0.99 -7.10
C VAL A 184 -10.65 -1.51 -5.83
N LEU A 185 -9.36 -1.19 -5.68
CA LEU A 185 -8.52 -1.63 -4.55
C LEU A 185 -8.81 -0.80 -3.29
N SER A 186 -9.87 -1.19 -2.57
CA SER A 186 -10.35 -0.52 -1.37
C SER A 186 -10.58 -1.49 -0.23
N ALA A 187 -10.16 -1.10 0.98
CA ALA A 187 -10.44 -1.86 2.20
C ALA A 187 -11.95 -2.02 2.47
N GLU A 188 -12.79 -1.05 2.08
CA GLU A 188 -14.26 -1.15 2.21
C GLU A 188 -14.83 -2.25 1.30
N LEU A 189 -14.26 -2.40 0.10
CA LEU A 189 -14.61 -3.45 -0.86
C LEU A 189 -13.91 -4.79 -0.57
N GLY A 190 -13.18 -4.88 0.55
CA GLY A 190 -12.52 -6.10 0.99
C GLY A 190 -11.16 -6.35 0.35
N PHE A 191 -10.45 -5.31 -0.10
CA PHE A 191 -9.07 -5.39 -0.59
C PHE A 191 -8.12 -4.61 0.33
N TRP A 192 -7.18 -5.32 0.95
CA TRP A 192 -6.09 -4.72 1.74
C TRP A 192 -4.80 -4.87 0.97
N THR A 193 -4.48 -3.87 0.15
CA THR A 193 -3.37 -3.95 -0.80
C THR A 193 -2.42 -2.77 -0.70
N VAL A 194 -1.15 -3.04 -1.00
CA VAL A 194 -0.15 -2.03 -1.30
C VAL A 194 0.13 -2.12 -2.80
N SER A 195 0.11 -0.97 -3.46
CA SER A 195 0.39 -0.84 -4.89
C SER A 195 1.64 0.00 -5.09
N CYS A 196 2.43 -0.35 -6.10
CA CYS A 196 3.51 0.49 -6.62
C CYS A 196 3.12 1.03 -7.99
N GLN A 197 3.39 2.31 -8.21
CA GLN A 197 3.24 3.02 -9.48
C GLN A 197 4.59 3.67 -9.81
N ASP A 198 4.95 3.64 -11.09
CA ASP A 198 6.17 4.24 -11.66
C ASP A 198 7.49 3.83 -10.95
N GLY A 199 7.49 2.68 -10.26
CA GLY A 199 8.63 2.09 -9.57
C GLY A 199 9.05 2.75 -8.24
N ASN A 200 8.37 3.83 -7.80
CA ASN A 200 8.72 4.51 -6.55
C ASN A 200 7.54 5.17 -5.81
N GLN A 201 6.34 5.22 -6.40
CA GLN A 201 5.15 5.73 -5.73
C GLN A 201 4.40 4.55 -5.14
N PHE A 202 4.29 4.52 -3.81
CA PHE A 202 3.60 3.44 -3.11
C PHE A 202 2.30 3.96 -2.54
N ILE A 203 1.22 3.17 -2.65
CA ILE A 203 -0.11 3.55 -2.20
C ILE A 203 -0.70 2.37 -1.43
N ALA A 204 -1.22 2.63 -0.23
CA ALA A 204 -2.10 1.70 0.48
C ALA A 204 -3.55 1.94 0.05
N GLY A 205 -4.28 0.86 -0.24
CA GLY A 205 -5.72 0.87 -0.56
C GLY A 205 -6.61 1.14 0.65
N THR A 206 -6.31 2.17 1.44
CA THR A 206 -7.18 2.71 2.48
C THR A 206 -8.26 3.60 1.88
N GLU A 207 -9.24 4.02 2.68
CA GLU A 207 -10.20 5.04 2.28
C GLU A 207 -10.05 6.30 3.14
N PRO A 208 -9.60 7.44 2.56
CA PRO A 208 -9.09 7.59 1.20
C PRO A 208 -7.73 6.88 1.00
N PRO A 209 -7.29 6.65 -0.26
CA PRO A 209 -5.99 6.05 -0.54
C PRO A 209 -4.83 6.82 0.10
N LEU A 210 -3.85 6.11 0.64
CA LEU A 210 -2.75 6.71 1.37
C LEU A 210 -1.42 6.49 0.65
N GLY A 211 -0.76 7.59 0.27
CA GLY A 211 0.60 7.55 -0.25
C GLY A 211 1.61 7.15 0.82
N LEU A 212 2.43 6.14 0.53
CA LEU A 212 3.41 5.57 1.45
C LEU A 212 4.82 6.05 1.13
N MET A 213 5.60 6.28 2.19
CA MET A 213 7.01 6.63 2.08
C MET A 213 7.87 5.40 2.32
N VAL A 214 8.09 4.64 1.26
CA VAL A 214 8.89 3.42 1.26
C VAL A 214 10.29 3.73 0.77
N GLN A 215 11.30 3.01 1.27
CA GLN A 215 12.66 3.17 0.76
C GLN A 215 12.73 2.83 -0.75
N PRO A 216 13.54 3.56 -1.54
CA PRO A 216 13.76 3.22 -2.93
C PRO A 216 14.30 1.79 -3.06
N ARG A 217 13.97 1.12 -4.18
CA ARG A 217 14.46 -0.24 -4.53
C ARG A 217 13.86 -1.39 -3.73
N LEU A 218 12.61 -1.26 -3.31
CA LEU A 218 11.87 -2.41 -2.83
C LEU A 218 11.83 -3.48 -3.94
N ARG A 219 12.41 -4.66 -3.66
CA ARG A 219 12.40 -5.82 -4.58
C ARG A 219 11.58 -6.99 -4.09
N CYS A 220 11.48 -7.18 -2.78
CA CYS A 220 10.72 -8.28 -2.20
C CYS A 220 9.89 -7.77 -1.01
N LEU A 221 8.60 -8.06 -1.01
CA LEU A 221 7.70 -7.80 0.11
C LEU A 221 7.45 -9.08 0.89
N GLY A 222 7.56 -8.98 2.22
CA GLY A 222 7.01 -9.95 3.15
C GLY A 222 5.62 -9.52 3.59
N LEU A 223 4.64 -10.39 3.42
CA LEU A 223 3.23 -10.17 3.74
C LEU A 223 2.89 -11.04 4.95
N PHE A 224 2.44 -10.42 6.04
CA PHE A 224 2.13 -11.10 7.30
C PHE A 224 0.69 -10.86 7.73
N LEU A 225 -0.09 -11.93 7.73
CA LEU A 225 -1.46 -11.98 8.21
C LEU A 225 -1.48 -12.54 9.64
N ASP A 226 -2.13 -11.81 10.55
CA ASP A 226 -2.45 -12.25 11.90
C ASP A 226 -3.96 -12.11 12.08
N VAL A 227 -4.68 -13.22 11.87
CA VAL A 227 -6.14 -13.24 11.87
C VAL A 227 -6.68 -12.95 13.26
N GLU A 228 -6.10 -13.55 14.30
CA GLU A 228 -6.52 -13.33 15.68
C GLU A 228 -6.31 -11.90 16.15
N MET A 229 -5.22 -11.25 15.73
CA MET A 229 -4.97 -9.84 16.04
C MET A 229 -5.69 -8.87 15.10
N GLY A 230 -6.34 -9.35 14.04
CA GLY A 230 -7.01 -8.52 13.05
C GLY A 230 -6.04 -7.57 12.33
N THR A 231 -4.83 -8.04 11.99
CA THR A 231 -3.84 -7.22 11.30
C THR A 231 -3.24 -7.89 10.07
N PHE A 232 -2.95 -7.08 9.05
CA PHE A 232 -2.22 -7.50 7.86
C PHE A 232 -1.09 -6.52 7.56
N SER A 233 0.15 -6.98 7.62
CA SER A 233 1.36 -6.15 7.59
C SER A 233 2.26 -6.47 6.41
N PHE A 234 2.93 -5.43 5.91
CA PHE A 234 3.86 -5.48 4.80
C PHE A 234 5.25 -5.06 5.28
N TYR A 235 6.28 -5.78 4.83
CA TYR A 235 7.68 -5.52 5.18
C TYR A 235 8.55 -5.58 3.93
N HIS A 236 9.58 -4.75 3.86
CA HIS A 236 10.65 -4.91 2.88
C HIS A 236 11.60 -6.00 3.38
N VAL A 237 11.72 -7.10 2.64
CA VAL A 237 12.44 -8.29 3.13
C VAL A 237 13.94 -8.04 3.31
N ALA A 238 14.54 -7.22 2.45
CA ALA A 238 16.00 -7.04 2.41
C ALA A 238 16.57 -6.37 3.66
N ASP A 239 15.85 -5.39 4.23
CA ASP A 239 16.26 -4.66 5.43
C ASP A 239 15.33 -4.90 6.63
N GLY A 240 14.23 -5.63 6.43
CA GLY A 240 13.20 -5.90 7.43
C GLY A 240 12.38 -4.67 7.83
N SER A 241 12.49 -3.56 7.11
CA SER A 241 11.73 -2.35 7.41
C SER A 241 10.25 -2.57 7.15
N HIS A 242 9.42 -2.03 8.04
CA HIS A 242 7.98 -2.04 7.88
C HIS A 242 7.55 -1.07 6.77
N VAL A 243 6.58 -1.52 5.96
CA VAL A 243 6.00 -0.76 4.86
C VAL A 243 4.64 -0.20 5.28
N PHE A 244 3.72 -1.07 5.70
CA PHE A 244 2.34 -0.69 6.06
C PHE A 244 1.66 -1.78 6.88
N THR A 245 0.70 -1.43 7.75
CA THR A 245 -0.20 -2.39 8.39
C THR A 245 -1.66 -1.95 8.28
N PHE A 246 -2.50 -2.82 7.70
CA PHE A 246 -3.95 -2.68 7.73
C PHE A 246 -4.54 -3.30 9.00
N PRO A 247 -5.54 -2.66 9.62
CA PRO A 247 -6.53 -3.37 10.41
C PRO A 247 -7.44 -4.18 9.47
N ILE A 248 -7.78 -5.40 9.86
CA ILE A 248 -8.66 -6.29 9.08
C ILE A 248 -9.72 -6.93 9.97
N SER A 249 -10.85 -7.30 9.36
CA SER A 249 -11.89 -8.13 9.99
C SER A 249 -12.05 -9.41 9.16
N ALA A 250 -11.75 -10.56 9.76
CA ALA A 250 -11.87 -11.87 9.13
C ALA A 250 -13.24 -12.50 9.45
N GLU A 251 -14.31 -11.89 8.93
CA GLU A 251 -15.67 -12.46 9.01
C GLU A 251 -15.89 -13.59 7.98
N GLU A 252 -15.01 -13.66 6.99
CA GLU A 252 -15.02 -14.66 5.92
C GLU A 252 -13.57 -15.02 5.53
N PRO A 253 -13.36 -16.11 4.75
CA PRO A 253 -12.03 -16.50 4.32
C PRO A 253 -11.31 -15.38 3.54
N LEU A 254 -10.02 -15.23 3.82
CA LEU A 254 -9.15 -14.26 3.15
C LEU A 254 -8.22 -14.97 2.16
N ARG A 255 -7.98 -14.34 1.02
CA ARG A 255 -7.19 -14.86 -0.10
C ARG A 255 -6.03 -13.91 -0.41
N PRO A 256 -4.80 -14.43 -0.60
CA PRO A 256 -3.70 -13.64 -1.15
C PRO A 256 -4.07 -13.10 -2.53
N PHE A 257 -3.75 -11.83 -2.77
CA PHE A 257 -4.10 -11.09 -3.98
C PHE A 257 -2.85 -10.62 -4.72
N PHE A 258 -2.84 -10.85 -6.04
CA PHE A 258 -1.75 -10.46 -6.93
C PHE A 258 -2.32 -9.76 -8.17
N GLY A 259 -1.90 -8.52 -8.39
CA GLY A 259 -2.21 -7.74 -9.58
C GLY A 259 -0.93 -7.25 -10.23
N PRO A 260 -0.32 -7.99 -11.16
CA PRO A 260 0.70 -7.41 -12.05
C PRO A 260 0.03 -6.33 -12.90
N VAL A 261 0.66 -5.17 -13.05
CA VAL A 261 0.10 -4.03 -13.81
C VAL A 261 0.99 -3.66 -15.00
N ASP A 262 2.27 -4.04 -14.96
CA ASP A 262 3.22 -3.62 -15.98
C ASP A 262 2.99 -4.31 -17.35
N CYS A 263 2.71 -3.49 -18.36
CA CYS A 263 2.52 -3.88 -19.77
C CYS A 263 3.70 -3.48 -20.67
N THR A 264 4.80 -2.96 -20.10
CA THR A 264 5.87 -2.27 -20.86
C THR A 264 6.71 -3.15 -21.80
N GLY A 265 6.37 -4.43 -21.95
CA GLY A 265 7.03 -5.32 -22.91
C GLY A 265 8.40 -5.82 -22.47
N ASP A 266 8.88 -5.44 -21.29
CA ASP A 266 10.03 -6.07 -20.66
C ASP A 266 9.64 -7.51 -20.28
N ALA A 267 10.26 -8.48 -20.95
CA ALA A 267 9.99 -9.92 -20.75
C ALA A 267 10.32 -10.43 -19.33
N GLU A 268 10.89 -9.57 -18.48
CA GLU A 268 11.40 -9.92 -17.15
C GLU A 268 10.49 -9.48 -15.98
N SER A 269 9.42 -8.71 -16.20
CA SER A 269 8.52 -8.24 -15.13
C SER A 269 7.56 -9.33 -14.66
N TRP A 270 8.07 -10.20 -13.79
CA TRP A 270 7.29 -11.21 -13.07
C TRP A 270 7.05 -10.79 -11.63
N LEU A 271 5.86 -11.12 -11.12
CA LEU A 271 5.65 -11.31 -9.70
C LEU A 271 5.91 -12.78 -9.40
N ALA A 272 6.76 -13.06 -8.42
CA ALA A 272 7.13 -14.42 -8.03
C ALA A 272 6.94 -14.63 -6.54
N LEU A 273 6.29 -15.73 -6.17
CA LEU A 273 6.30 -16.24 -4.81
C LEU A 273 7.72 -16.71 -4.47
N CYS A 274 8.23 -16.26 -3.33
CA CYS A 274 9.50 -16.76 -2.82
C CYS A 274 9.26 -18.08 -2.05
N PRO A 275 10.15 -19.06 -2.18
CA PRO A 275 10.11 -20.30 -1.41
C PRO A 275 10.49 -20.10 0.07
#